data_AF-A0A5K0ZN00-F1
#
_entry.id   AF-A0A5K0ZN00-F1
#
_cell.length_a   1.000
_cell.length_b   1.000
_cell.length_c   1.000
_cell.angle_alpha   90.00
_cell.angle_beta   90.00
_cell.angle_gamma   90.00
#
_symmetry.space_group_name_H-M   'P 1'
#
loop_
_entity.id
_entity.type
_entity.pdbx_description
1 polymer ?
#
loop_
_entity_poly.entity_id
_entity_poly.type
_entity_poly.pdbx_seq_one_letter_code
_entity_poly.pdbx_strand_id
1 'polypeptide(L)' 'HRTLMNIFDKVPSVHKDAFVAPSASVIGEVQVGSASSIWYGCVLR' A
#
# COMPACT_ATOMS: atom_id res chain seq x y z
N HIS A 1 0.97 -14.21 -4.50
CA HIS A 1 1.02 -12.73 -4.64
C HIS A 1 0.65 -12.14 -3.28
N ARG A 2 1.59 -11.50 -2.56
CA ARG A 2 1.36 -10.93 -1.22
C ARG A 2 1.23 -9.41 -1.35
N THR A 3 0.10 -8.87 -0.89
CA THR A 3 -0.31 -7.46 -1.07
C THR A 3 0.49 -6.46 -0.22
N LEU A 4 1.05 -6.89 0.91
CA LEU A 4 1.90 -6.06 1.79
C LEU A 4 3.20 -6.79 2.12
N MET A 5 4.33 -6.11 1.95
CA MET A 5 5.65 -6.62 2.30
C MET A 5 6.42 -5.59 3.13
N ASN A 6 6.74 -5.96 4.37
CA ASN A 6 7.66 -5.20 5.21
C ASN A 6 9.10 -5.40 4.74
N ILE A 7 9.86 -4.31 4.69
CA ILE A 7 11.31 -4.32 4.48
C ILE A 7 11.92 -3.43 5.56
N PHE A 8 12.77 -3.99 6.43
CA PHE A 8 13.48 -3.28 7.52
C PHE A 8 12.58 -2.42 8.44
N ASP A 9 11.55 -3.02 9.06
CA ASP A 9 10.59 -2.34 9.97
C ASP A 9 9.74 -1.20 9.37
N LYS A 10 9.91 -0.89 8.08
CA LYS A 10 9.07 0.08 7.39
C LYS A 10 7.78 -0.59 6.92
N VAL A 11 6.75 -0.46 7.76
CA VAL A 11 5.38 -0.88 7.46
C VAL A 11 4.68 0.24 6.67
N PRO A 12 4.04 -0.05 5.54
CA PRO A 12 3.19 0.92 4.87
C PRO A 12 1.99 1.27 5.76
N SER A 13 1.75 2.56 5.96
CA SER A 13 0.61 3.07 6.71
C SER A 13 -0.51 3.40 5.73
N VAL A 14 -1.62 2.68 5.83
CA VAL A 14 -2.78 2.87 4.96
C VAL A 14 -3.96 3.37 5.78
N HIS A 15 -4.50 4.53 5.41
CA HIS A 15 -5.71 5.05 6.05
C HIS A 15 -6.90 4.11 5.81
N LYS A 16 -7.76 3.93 6.80
CA LYS A 16 -8.94 3.03 6.73
C LYS A 16 -9.91 3.37 5.58
N ASP A 17 -9.94 4.64 5.18
CA ASP A 17 -10.81 5.15 4.10
C ASP A 17 -10.08 5.19 2.74
N ALA A 18 -8.88 4.63 2.65
CA ALA A 18 -8.16 4.47 1.39
C ALA A 18 -8.52 3.15 0.72
N PHE A 19 -8.66 3.18 -0.60
CA PHE A 19 -8.87 1.97 -1.39
C PHE A 19 -7.51 1.41 -1.83
N VAL A 20 -7.27 0.12 -1.56
CA VAL A 20 -6.09 -0.60 -2.05
C VAL A 20 -6.53 -1.84 -2.79
N ALA A 21 -6.30 -1.87 -4.09
CA ALA A 21 -6.60 -3.04 -4.91
C ALA A 21 -5.79 -4.27 -4.44
N PRO A 22 -6.37 -5.49 -4.42
CA PRO A 22 -5.66 -6.69 -3.96
C PRO A 22 -4.40 -7.05 -4.76
N SER A 23 -4.34 -6.64 -6.04
CA SER A 23 -3.18 -6.84 -6.92
C SER A 23 -2.14 -5.73 -6.84
N ALA A 24 -2.41 -4.65 -6.09
CA ALA A 24 -1.41 -3.63 -5.83
C ALA A 24 -0.33 -4.17 -4.88
N SER A 25 0.89 -3.69 -5.05
CA SER A 25 2.01 -3.98 -4.15
C SER A 25 2.45 -2.69 -3.48
N VAL A 26 2.36 -2.64 -2.15
CA VAL A 26 2.83 -1.51 -1.34
C VAL A 26 3.96 -1.99 -0.45
N ILE A 27 5.14 -1.40 -0.62
CA ILE A 27 6.40 -1.89 -0.07
C ILE A 27 7.13 -0.72 0.60
N GLY A 28 7.61 -0.92 1.83
CA GLY A 28 8.39 0.08 2.56
C GLY A 28 7.57 1.18 3.24
N GLU A 29 8.18 2.36 3.42
CA GLU A 29 7.59 3.49 4.16
C GLU A 29 6.67 4.31 3.26
N VAL A 30 5.52 3.74 2.94
CA VAL A 30 4.46 4.39 2.17
C VAL A 30 3.37 4.87 3.12
N GLN A 31 2.96 6.13 2.99
CA GLN A 31 1.83 6.69 3.73
C GLN A 31 0.69 7.00 2.76
N VAL A 32 -0.42 6.28 2.89
CA VAL A 32 -1.62 6.44 2.06
C VAL A 32 -2.67 7.20 2.87
N GLY A 33 -2.95 8.44 2.46
CA GLY A 33 -3.91 9.31 3.13
C GLY A 33 -5.38 8.91 2.91
N SER A 34 -6.28 9.55 3.67
CA SER A 34 -7.72 9.41 3.47
C SER A 34 -8.15 9.77 2.04
N ALA A 35 -9.14 9.07 1.50
CA ALA A 35 -9.65 9.27 0.12
C ALA A 35 -8.60 9.04 -1.00
N SER A 36 -7.48 8.38 -0.68
CA SER A 36 -6.55 7.89 -1.70
C SER A 36 -7.01 6.55 -2.25
N SER A 37 -6.74 6.30 -3.54
CA SER A 37 -7.11 5.04 -4.19
C SER A 37 -5.94 4.49 -5.01
N ILE A 38 -5.49 3.29 -4.66
CA ILE A 38 -4.44 2.53 -5.33
C ILE A 38 -5.10 1.43 -6.15
N TRP A 39 -4.93 1.51 -7.47
CA TRP A 39 -5.63 0.65 -8.42
C TRP A 39 -4.78 -0.56 -8.84
N TYR A 40 -5.40 -1.48 -9.56
CA TYR A 40 -4.79 -2.74 -9.99
C TYR A 40 -3.49 -2.50 -10.76
N GLY A 41 -2.44 -3.26 -10.43
CA GLY A 41 -1.14 -3.18 -11.09
C GLY A 41 -0.24 -2.03 -10.60
N CYS A 42 -0.68 -1.22 -9.63
CA CYS A 42 0.17 -0.23 -9.01
C CYS A 42 1.24 -0.88 -8.11
N VAL A 43 2.46 -0.37 -8.20
CA VAL A 43 3.57 -0.71 -7.31
C VAL A 43 4.07 0.56 -6.64
N LEU A 44 3.94 0.64 -5.31
CA LEU A 44 4.48 1.71 -4.47
C LEU A 44 5.67 1.15 -3.69
N ARG A 45 6.84 1.78 -3.84
CA ARG A 45 8.12 1.36 -3.25
C ARG A 45 8.89 2.57 -2.74
#